data_AF-A0A1H0WJ22-F1
#
_entry.id   AF-A0A1H0WJ22-F1
#
_cell.length_a   1.000
_cell.length_b   1.000
_cell.length_c   1.000
_cell.angle_alpha   90.00
_cell.angle_beta   90.00
_cell.angle_gamma   90.00
#
_symmetry.space_group_name_H-M   'P 1'
#
loop_
_entity.id
_entity.type
_entity.pdbx_description
1 polymer ?
#
loop_
_entity_poly.entity_id
_entity_poly.type
_entity_poly.pdbx_seq_one_letter_code
_entity_poly.pdbx_strand_id
1 'polypeptide(L)'
;MNRFGLSTFIIFLVLLFLPQIVQASPQDETLVEQQIENLGLDEIKLYWEKVVSEYGGVLPESQKGSLVEFISGEKKLSLKEWLLGFVKYLFYELIANGKLLSTLIMLTIFSTFLQTLQNSFEKSAVSKVAYALVYMVLIIIALNSFRLAIMYTEEAITTMTNFILALVPLLLALIASSGGLASAAFFHPLILFLMNTSGMLIQFVILPLLFLSALLSIVSTMSEHYKVTQLAQLIRNVSIGLLGAFLTIFLGVISVQGASAAVADGITIRTAKFITGNFVPVVGRMFTDATDTVISASVLLKNTVGIVGVVILLLLAAFPALKVLSLAIIYKIAAALLQPIGGGPVIACLDVISKSVIYIFAALAIVSLMFFLSITVIIAAGNLTMMVR
;
A
#
# COMPACT_ATOMS: atom_id res chain seq x y z
N MET A 1 -69.17 4.02 28.72
CA MET A 1 -67.91 4.30 28.00
C MET A 1 -67.99 5.73 27.47
N ASN A 2 -67.27 6.65 28.11
CA ASN A 2 -67.51 8.10 27.97
C ASN A 2 -67.22 8.57 26.54
N ARG A 3 -68.23 9.17 25.89
CA ARG A 3 -68.13 9.80 24.56
C ARG A 3 -67.00 10.83 24.47
N PHE A 4 -66.62 11.42 25.60
CA PHE A 4 -65.47 12.31 25.72
C PHE A 4 -64.13 11.61 25.46
N GLY A 5 -63.92 10.41 26.01
CA GLY A 5 -62.67 9.66 25.86
C GLY A 5 -62.42 9.21 24.42
N LEU A 6 -63.47 8.81 23.72
CA LEU A 6 -63.39 8.42 22.30
C LEU A 6 -63.01 9.60 21.40
N SER A 7 -63.52 10.80 21.69
CA SER A 7 -63.23 12.00 20.91
C SER A 7 -61.78 12.47 21.11
N THR A 8 -61.25 12.43 22.35
CA THR A 8 -59.82 12.69 22.61
C THR A 8 -58.89 11.67 21.97
N PHE A 9 -59.29 10.39 21.95
CA PHE A 9 -58.48 9.34 21.31
C PHE A 9 -58.43 9.51 19.79
N ILE A 10 -59.54 9.88 19.15
CA ILE A 10 -59.59 10.15 17.71
C ILE A 10 -58.78 11.39 17.34
N ILE A 11 -58.81 12.45 18.16
CA ILE A 11 -57.99 13.66 17.94
C ILE A 11 -56.50 13.33 18.07
N PHE A 12 -56.11 12.51 19.04
CA PHE A 12 -54.73 12.05 19.21
C PHE A 12 -54.27 11.17 18.05
N LEU A 13 -55.15 10.31 17.52
CA LEU A 13 -54.85 9.47 16.37
C LEU A 13 -54.72 10.30 15.08
N VAL A 14 -55.54 11.34 14.89
CA VAL A 14 -55.43 12.26 13.75
C VAL A 14 -54.16 13.11 13.81
N LEU A 15 -53.71 13.52 15.01
CA LEU A 15 -52.44 14.22 15.20
C LEU A 15 -51.21 13.34 14.87
N LEU A 16 -51.30 12.01 15.06
CA LEU A 16 -50.24 11.06 14.70
C LEU A 16 -50.14 10.76 13.20
N PHE A 17 -51.21 11.01 12.42
CA PHE A 17 -51.25 10.78 10.98
C PHE A 17 -51.15 12.07 10.14
N LEU A 18 -50.86 13.22 10.76
CA LEU A 18 -50.51 14.41 10.01
C LEU A 18 -49.19 14.17 9.27
N PRO A 19 -49.13 14.34 7.94
CA PRO A 19 -47.89 14.18 7.20
C PRO A 19 -46.89 15.22 7.70
N GLN A 20 -45.82 14.74 8.34
CA GLN A 20 -44.65 15.56 8.61
C GLN A 20 -44.11 16.01 7.25
N ILE A 21 -44.33 17.28 6.92
CA ILE A 21 -43.66 17.92 5.78
C ILE A 21 -42.20 18.05 6.21
N VAL A 22 -41.42 17.01 5.97
CA VAL A 22 -39.96 17.06 6.07
C VAL A 22 -39.49 17.85 4.85
N GLN A 23 -39.26 19.15 5.03
CA GLN A 23 -38.48 19.90 4.07
C GLN A 23 -37.06 19.34 4.08
N ALA A 24 -36.69 18.65 3.00
CA ALA A 24 -35.29 18.49 2.66
C ALA A 24 -34.75 19.89 2.34
N SER A 25 -33.94 20.45 3.24
CA SER A 25 -33.12 21.60 2.88
C SER A 25 -32.19 21.15 1.74
N PRO A 26 -32.04 21.94 0.66
CA PRO A 26 -30.90 21.71 -0.22
C PRO A 26 -29.64 21.72 0.64
N GLN A 27 -28.75 20.77 0.38
CA GLN A 27 -27.49 20.62 1.08
C GLN A 27 -26.65 21.84 0.71
N ASP A 28 -26.65 22.85 1.58
CA ASP A 28 -25.95 24.12 1.36
C ASP A 28 -24.45 23.84 1.12
N GLU A 29 -23.95 24.11 -0.09
CA GLU A 29 -22.53 24.02 -0.44
C GLU A 29 -21.66 24.80 0.56
N THR A 30 -22.19 25.93 1.08
CA THR A 30 -21.56 26.78 2.09
C THR A 30 -21.37 26.07 3.44
N LEU A 31 -22.20 25.09 3.79
CA LEU A 31 -22.14 24.34 5.04
C LEU A 31 -21.11 23.21 4.96
N VAL A 32 -20.95 22.61 3.77
CA VAL A 32 -19.85 21.68 3.47
C VAL A 32 -18.52 22.43 3.48
N GLU A 33 -18.47 23.64 2.90
CA GLU A 33 -17.27 24.49 2.87
C GLU A 33 -16.86 24.95 4.28
N GLN A 34 -17.83 25.37 5.12
CA GLN A 34 -17.59 25.71 6.53
C GLN A 34 -17.20 24.50 7.40
N GLN A 35 -17.70 23.29 7.11
CA GLN A 35 -17.25 22.06 7.78
C GLN A 35 -15.83 21.69 7.36
N ILE A 36 -15.48 21.87 6.09
CA ILE A 36 -14.12 21.63 5.56
C ILE A 36 -13.10 22.60 6.16
N GLU A 37 -13.47 23.87 6.33
CA GLU A 37 -12.63 24.91 6.92
C GLU A 37 -12.41 24.70 8.43
N ASN A 38 -13.41 24.17 9.15
CA ASN A 38 -13.30 23.85 10.58
C ASN A 38 -12.62 22.49 10.88
N LEU A 39 -12.53 21.58 9.91
CA LEU A 39 -11.96 20.23 10.09
C LEU A 39 -10.44 20.15 9.88
N GLY A 40 -9.74 21.26 9.64
CA GLY A 40 -8.28 21.25 9.48
C GLY A 40 -7.79 20.36 8.32
N LEU A 41 -8.57 20.26 7.24
CA LEU A 41 -8.28 19.40 6.08
C LEU A 41 -7.12 19.92 5.22
N ASP A 42 -6.53 21.06 5.54
CA ASP A 42 -5.51 21.70 4.72
C ASP A 42 -4.25 20.87 4.57
N GLU A 43 -3.83 20.16 5.61
CA GLU A 43 -2.71 19.23 5.53
C GLU A 43 -3.02 18.05 4.60
N ILE A 44 -4.27 17.56 4.59
CA ILE A 44 -4.69 16.42 3.75
C ILE A 44 -4.80 16.84 2.28
N LYS A 45 -5.25 18.08 2.01
CA LYS A 45 -5.29 18.66 0.65
C LYS A 45 -3.91 18.66 0.00
N LEU A 46 -2.85 18.97 0.74
CA LEU A 46 -1.47 18.96 0.21
C LEU A 46 -1.07 17.58 -0.33
N TYR A 47 -1.46 16.50 0.33
CA TYR A 47 -1.16 15.14 -0.16
C TYR A 47 -1.98 14.77 -1.39
N TRP A 48 -3.24 15.23 -1.47
CA TRP A 48 -4.04 15.07 -2.68
C TRP A 48 -3.45 15.86 -3.86
N GLU A 49 -3.07 17.11 -3.64
CA GLU A 49 -2.40 17.94 -4.65
C GLU A 49 -1.07 17.35 -5.09
N LYS A 50 -0.30 16.74 -4.18
CA LYS A 50 0.90 15.97 -4.53
C LYS A 50 0.57 14.82 -5.48
N VAL A 51 -0.48 14.03 -5.18
CA VAL A 51 -0.90 12.93 -6.05
C VAL A 51 -1.40 13.43 -7.41
N VAL A 52 -2.21 14.50 -7.44
CA VAL A 52 -2.74 15.06 -8.68
C VAL A 52 -1.65 15.73 -9.52
N SER A 53 -0.70 16.42 -8.91
CA SER A 53 0.42 17.05 -9.64
C SER A 53 1.38 16.01 -10.20
N GLU A 54 1.70 14.95 -9.44
CA GLU A 54 2.64 13.92 -9.88
C GLU A 54 2.00 12.91 -10.85
N TYR A 55 0.71 12.58 -10.67
CA TYR A 55 0.05 11.48 -11.38
C TYR A 55 -1.24 11.88 -12.13
N GLY A 56 -1.60 13.17 -12.18
CA GLY A 56 -2.85 13.67 -12.75
C GLY A 56 -3.09 13.33 -14.22
N GLY A 57 -2.03 13.14 -15.01
CA GLY A 57 -2.14 12.71 -16.41
C GLY A 57 -2.72 11.31 -16.61
N VAL A 58 -2.72 10.49 -15.56
CA VAL A 58 -3.05 9.06 -15.58
C VAL A 58 -4.26 8.72 -14.70
N LEU A 59 -4.66 9.68 -13.85
CA LEU A 59 -5.89 9.61 -13.07
C LEU A 59 -7.12 9.63 -14.01
N PRO A 60 -8.21 8.94 -13.63
CA PRO A 60 -9.48 9.02 -14.35
C PRO A 60 -9.91 10.48 -14.56
N GLU A 61 -10.47 10.80 -15.74
CA GLU A 61 -10.96 12.15 -16.07
C GLU A 61 -11.99 12.65 -15.04
N SER A 62 -12.80 11.72 -14.53
CA SER A 62 -13.76 11.93 -13.44
C SER A 62 -13.12 12.27 -12.09
N GLN A 63 -11.79 12.36 -11.98
CA GLN A 63 -11.07 12.47 -10.71
C GLN A 63 -9.93 13.51 -10.72
N LYS A 64 -9.78 14.29 -11.80
CA LYS A 64 -8.79 15.38 -11.92
C LYS A 64 -9.20 16.68 -11.19
N GLY A 65 -10.25 16.64 -10.37
CA GLY A 65 -10.81 17.80 -9.67
C GLY A 65 -10.16 18.07 -8.31
N SER A 66 -10.62 19.13 -7.65
CA SER A 66 -10.21 19.42 -6.27
C SER A 66 -10.64 18.30 -5.30
N LEU A 67 -9.96 18.18 -4.15
CA LEU A 67 -10.35 17.24 -3.09
C LEU A 67 -11.80 17.47 -2.63
N VAL A 68 -12.27 18.72 -2.71
CA VAL A 68 -13.65 19.11 -2.35
C VAL A 68 -14.65 18.53 -3.34
N GLU A 69 -14.41 18.64 -4.65
CA GLU A 69 -15.26 18.01 -5.68
C GLU A 69 -15.32 16.48 -5.53
N PHE A 70 -14.22 15.87 -5.10
CA PHE A 70 -14.17 14.44 -4.83
C PHE A 70 -15.07 14.05 -3.64
N ILE A 71 -15.05 14.87 -2.58
CA ILE A 71 -15.84 14.67 -1.37
C ILE A 71 -17.33 14.90 -1.61
N SER A 72 -17.69 15.91 -2.40
CA SER A 72 -19.10 16.27 -2.66
C SER A 72 -19.88 15.18 -3.42
N GLY A 73 -19.21 14.13 -3.89
CA GLY A 73 -19.87 12.95 -4.47
C GLY A 73 -20.48 13.19 -5.85
N GLU A 74 -20.24 14.36 -6.45
CA GLU A 74 -20.70 14.70 -7.80
C GLU A 74 -20.14 13.72 -8.85
N LYS A 75 -19.00 13.09 -8.56
CA LYS A 75 -18.32 12.14 -9.45
C LYS A 75 -18.34 10.72 -8.85
N LYS A 76 -19.07 9.80 -9.50
CA LYS A 76 -19.17 8.40 -9.06
C LYS A 76 -17.81 7.69 -9.15
N LEU A 77 -17.40 7.03 -8.08
CA LEU A 77 -16.22 6.16 -8.05
C LEU A 77 -16.44 4.90 -8.91
N SER A 78 -15.95 4.95 -10.15
CA SER A 78 -15.93 3.79 -11.05
C SER A 78 -14.66 2.96 -10.81
N LEU A 79 -14.79 1.83 -10.11
CA LEU A 79 -13.68 0.87 -9.91
C LEU A 79 -13.01 0.46 -11.23
N LYS A 80 -13.80 0.37 -12.31
CA LYS A 80 -13.31 0.03 -13.64
C LYS A 80 -12.37 1.12 -14.19
N GLU A 81 -12.70 2.39 -14.02
CA GLU A 81 -11.87 3.51 -14.47
C GLU A 81 -10.55 3.56 -13.71
N TRP A 82 -10.59 3.34 -12.40
CA TRP A 82 -9.39 3.27 -11.56
C TRP A 82 -8.45 2.13 -11.94
N LEU A 83 -8.99 0.91 -12.09
CA LEU A 83 -8.20 -0.23 -12.57
C LEU A 83 -7.56 0.06 -13.92
N LEU A 84 -8.32 0.66 -14.85
CA LEU A 84 -7.82 1.01 -16.16
C LEU A 84 -6.75 2.12 -16.09
N GLY A 85 -6.87 3.07 -15.16
CA GLY A 85 -5.85 4.07 -14.86
C GLY A 85 -4.55 3.45 -14.33
N PHE A 86 -4.63 2.53 -13.37
CA PHE A 86 -3.46 1.82 -12.86
C PHE A 86 -2.77 0.97 -13.93
N VAL A 87 -3.55 0.27 -14.77
CA VAL A 87 -3.00 -0.49 -15.89
C VAL A 87 -2.32 0.44 -16.89
N LYS A 88 -2.95 1.56 -17.27
CA LYS A 88 -2.34 2.58 -18.14
C LYS A 88 -1.03 3.11 -17.55
N TYR A 89 -1.00 3.39 -16.25
CA TYR A 89 0.19 3.84 -15.56
C TYR A 89 1.31 2.80 -15.57
N LEU A 90 0.97 1.52 -15.34
CA LEU A 90 1.94 0.44 -15.44
C LEU A 90 2.56 0.36 -16.84
N PHE A 91 1.75 0.47 -17.90
CA PHE A 91 2.26 0.51 -19.28
C PHE A 91 3.08 1.76 -19.56
N TYR A 92 2.67 2.91 -19.04
CA TYR A 92 3.44 4.15 -19.13
C TYR A 92 4.83 3.96 -18.51
N GLU A 93 4.93 3.39 -17.31
CA GLU A 93 6.20 3.09 -16.66
C GLU A 93 7.05 2.06 -17.44
N LEU A 94 6.43 1.02 -18.01
CA LEU A 94 7.12 0.05 -18.85
C LEU A 94 7.71 0.71 -20.11
N ILE A 95 6.97 1.63 -20.74
CA ILE A 95 7.40 2.36 -21.94
C ILE A 95 8.48 3.39 -21.58
N ALA A 96 8.29 4.13 -20.48
CA ALA A 96 9.25 5.13 -19.98
C ALA A 96 10.61 4.48 -19.66
N ASN A 97 10.59 3.27 -19.11
CA ASN A 97 11.78 2.48 -18.86
C ASN A 97 12.17 1.57 -20.05
N GLY A 98 11.60 1.80 -21.24
CA GLY A 98 11.95 1.07 -22.46
C GLY A 98 13.42 1.23 -22.87
N LYS A 99 14.05 2.37 -22.54
CA LYS A 99 15.49 2.58 -22.71
C LYS A 99 16.32 1.62 -21.86
N LEU A 100 15.89 1.35 -20.63
CA LEU A 100 16.54 0.35 -19.76
C LEU A 100 16.42 -1.04 -20.40
N LEU A 101 15.21 -1.42 -20.81
CA LEU A 101 14.97 -2.72 -21.46
C LEU A 101 15.83 -2.91 -22.72
N SER A 102 15.85 -1.93 -23.62
CA SER A 102 16.65 -2.02 -24.86
C SER A 102 18.15 -2.07 -24.58
N THR A 103 18.63 -1.31 -23.58
CA THR A 103 20.04 -1.35 -23.15
C THR A 103 20.42 -2.72 -22.62
N LEU A 104 19.59 -3.33 -21.77
CA LEU A 104 19.82 -4.67 -21.24
C LEU A 104 19.87 -5.73 -22.34
N ILE A 105 18.95 -5.66 -23.30
CA ILE A 105 18.89 -6.58 -24.44
C ILE A 105 20.15 -6.44 -25.30
N MET A 106 20.47 -5.22 -25.73
CA MET A 106 21.62 -4.95 -26.59
C MET A 106 22.94 -5.40 -25.96
N LEU A 107 23.17 -5.04 -24.70
CA LEU A 107 24.39 -5.42 -23.98
C LEU A 107 24.47 -6.93 -23.74
N THR A 108 23.35 -7.59 -23.47
CA THR A 108 23.36 -9.04 -23.29
C THR A 108 23.65 -9.76 -24.61
N ILE A 109 23.04 -9.35 -25.72
CA ILE A 109 23.35 -9.89 -27.05
C ILE A 109 24.84 -9.72 -27.37
N PHE A 110 25.38 -8.52 -27.12
CA PHE A 110 26.80 -8.25 -27.33
C PHE A 110 27.69 -9.12 -26.42
N SER A 111 27.31 -9.28 -25.15
CA SER A 111 28.01 -10.15 -24.20
C SER A 111 28.02 -11.61 -24.66
N THR A 112 26.88 -12.13 -25.13
CA THR A 112 26.77 -13.50 -25.63
C THR A 112 27.58 -13.70 -26.92
N PHE A 113 27.58 -12.70 -27.80
CA PHE A 113 28.41 -12.73 -29.01
C PHE A 113 29.91 -12.79 -28.67
N LEU A 114 30.38 -11.97 -27.73
CA LEU A 114 31.76 -12.00 -27.24
C LEU A 114 32.11 -13.35 -26.59
N GLN A 115 31.17 -13.95 -25.86
CA GLN A 115 31.35 -15.28 -25.27
C GLN A 115 31.54 -16.35 -26.34
N THR A 116 30.77 -16.30 -27.43
CA THR A 116 30.92 -17.22 -28.56
C THR A 116 32.27 -17.05 -29.25
N LEU A 117 32.71 -15.81 -29.50
CA LEU A 117 34.04 -15.54 -30.05
C LEU A 117 35.16 -16.05 -29.14
N GLN A 118 35.05 -15.84 -27.82
CA GLN A 118 36.02 -16.37 -26.86
C GLN A 118 36.13 -17.90 -26.93
N ASN A 119 35.00 -18.60 -27.13
CA ASN A 119 35.00 -20.06 -27.20
C ASN A 119 35.54 -20.58 -28.53
N SER A 120 35.37 -19.84 -29.63
CA SER A 120 35.83 -20.22 -30.97
C SER A 120 37.32 -19.95 -31.21
N PHE A 121 37.90 -18.94 -30.55
CA PHE A 121 39.34 -18.64 -30.59
C PHE A 121 39.96 -19.12 -29.28
N GLU A 122 40.68 -20.26 -29.26
CA GLU A 122 41.32 -20.85 -28.07
C GLU A 122 41.82 -19.81 -27.05
N LYS A 123 40.96 -19.47 -26.09
CA LYS A 123 41.23 -18.64 -24.91
C LYS A 123 42.09 -17.39 -25.17
N SER A 124 41.74 -16.54 -26.14
CA SER A 124 42.38 -15.22 -26.18
C SER A 124 42.03 -14.43 -24.90
N ALA A 125 43.04 -14.06 -24.13
CA ALA A 125 42.86 -13.30 -22.88
C ALA A 125 42.03 -12.02 -23.11
N VAL A 126 42.14 -11.44 -24.31
CA VAL A 126 41.41 -10.24 -24.75
C VAL A 126 39.89 -10.46 -24.76
N SER A 127 39.38 -11.54 -25.36
CA SER A 127 37.93 -11.80 -25.41
C SER A 127 37.33 -12.06 -24.03
N LYS A 128 38.09 -12.72 -23.13
CA LYS A 128 37.66 -12.96 -21.75
C LYS A 128 37.57 -11.66 -20.94
N VAL A 129 38.53 -10.74 -21.11
CA VAL A 129 38.50 -9.42 -20.47
C VAL A 129 37.34 -8.58 -21.02
N ALA A 130 37.12 -8.58 -22.34
CA ALA A 130 36.00 -7.86 -22.96
C ALA A 130 34.63 -8.36 -22.46
N TYR A 131 34.43 -9.68 -22.38
CA TYR A 131 33.23 -10.28 -21.79
C TYR A 131 33.02 -9.81 -20.35
N ALA A 132 34.06 -9.85 -19.52
CA ALA A 132 33.99 -9.45 -18.12
C ALA A 132 33.61 -7.97 -17.95
N LEU A 133 34.12 -7.08 -18.81
CA LEU A 133 33.77 -5.65 -18.79
C LEU A 133 32.30 -5.42 -19.12
N VAL A 134 31.78 -6.04 -20.19
CA VAL A 134 30.36 -5.91 -20.57
C VAL A 134 29.46 -6.46 -19.48
N TYR A 135 29.82 -7.61 -18.90
CA TYR A 135 29.09 -8.19 -17.78
C TYR A 135 29.09 -7.27 -16.55
N MET A 136 30.22 -6.64 -16.23
CA MET A 136 30.31 -5.69 -15.11
C MET A 136 29.42 -4.46 -15.33
N VAL A 137 29.35 -3.93 -16.55
CA VAL A 137 28.43 -2.84 -16.90
C VAL A 137 26.97 -3.27 -16.68
N LEU A 138 26.60 -4.48 -17.09
CA LEU A 138 25.26 -5.02 -16.86
C LEU A 138 24.94 -5.14 -15.36
N ILE A 139 25.90 -5.59 -14.54
CA ILE A 139 25.74 -5.65 -13.08
C ILE A 139 25.53 -4.26 -12.49
N ILE A 140 26.29 -3.25 -12.93
CA ILE A 140 26.14 -1.88 -12.45
C ILE A 140 24.74 -1.35 -12.75
N ILE A 141 24.24 -1.55 -13.98
CA ILE A 141 22.88 -1.16 -14.37
C ILE A 141 21.84 -1.90 -13.52
N ALA A 142 22.01 -3.22 -13.34
CA ALA A 142 21.19 -4.07 -12.49
C ALA A 142 21.09 -3.56 -11.04
N LEU A 143 22.23 -3.28 -10.41
CA LEU A 143 22.30 -2.78 -9.04
C LEU A 143 21.71 -1.39 -8.91
N ASN A 144 21.89 -0.52 -9.91
CA ASN A 144 21.27 0.80 -9.91
C ASN A 144 19.74 0.72 -9.97
N SER A 145 19.18 -0.13 -10.85
CA SER A 145 17.73 -0.36 -10.90
C SER A 145 17.19 -0.94 -9.58
N PHE A 146 17.93 -1.84 -8.95
CA PHE A 146 17.57 -2.38 -7.64
C PHE A 146 17.59 -1.30 -6.56
N ARG A 147 18.59 -0.41 -6.56
CA ARG A 147 18.64 0.76 -5.68
C ARG A 147 17.47 1.70 -5.91
N LEU A 148 17.06 1.95 -7.16
CA LEU A 148 15.88 2.75 -7.48
C LEU A 148 14.61 2.12 -6.89
N ALA A 149 14.45 0.80 -6.97
CA ALA A 149 13.32 0.10 -6.35
C ALA A 149 13.27 0.28 -4.83
N ILE A 150 14.43 0.22 -4.15
CA ILE A 150 14.55 0.54 -2.72
C ILE A 150 14.12 1.98 -2.47
N MET A 151 14.68 2.95 -3.20
CA MET A 151 14.35 4.37 -3.02
C MET A 151 12.86 4.66 -3.17
N TYR A 152 12.21 4.13 -4.22
CA TYR A 152 10.76 4.30 -4.40
C TYR A 152 9.96 3.73 -3.23
N THR A 153 10.43 2.62 -2.65
CA THR A 153 9.79 1.99 -1.48
C THR A 153 10.00 2.82 -0.21
N GLU A 154 11.22 3.30 0.04
CA GLU A 154 11.53 4.14 1.20
C GLU A 154 10.76 5.47 1.16
N GLU A 155 10.70 6.11 -0.01
CA GLU A 155 9.95 7.34 -0.22
C GLU A 155 8.45 7.14 -0.03
N ALA A 156 7.89 6.04 -0.54
CA ALA A 156 6.49 5.69 -0.34
C ALA A 156 6.17 5.49 1.14
N ILE A 157 6.98 4.71 1.86
CA ILE A 157 6.81 4.45 3.29
C ILE A 157 6.89 5.75 4.08
N THR A 158 7.86 6.61 3.78
CA THR A 158 8.02 7.91 4.45
C THR A 158 6.84 8.83 4.18
N THR A 159 6.41 8.94 2.92
CA THR A 159 5.27 9.77 2.53
C THR A 159 3.98 9.29 3.18
N MET A 160 3.73 7.99 3.19
CA MET A 160 2.55 7.43 3.86
C MET A 160 2.62 7.60 5.40
N THR A 161 3.80 7.46 6.01
CA THR A 161 3.97 7.69 7.44
C THR A 161 3.62 9.14 7.79
N ASN A 162 4.18 10.11 7.05
CA ASN A 162 3.89 11.53 7.25
C ASN A 162 2.41 11.86 7.00
N PHE A 163 1.80 11.23 5.99
CA PHE A 163 0.37 11.38 5.73
C PHE A 163 -0.48 10.89 6.90
N ILE A 164 -0.16 9.73 7.48
CA ILE A 164 -0.86 9.22 8.65
C ILE A 164 -0.67 10.14 9.86
N LEU A 165 0.54 10.70 10.06
CA LEU A 165 0.79 11.66 11.14
C LEU A 165 -0.09 12.91 11.03
N ALA A 166 -0.35 13.39 9.80
CA ALA A 166 -1.26 14.50 9.54
C ALA A 166 -2.75 14.10 9.71
N LEU A 167 -3.11 12.87 9.32
CA LEU A 167 -4.49 12.38 9.36
C LEU A 167 -4.95 11.97 10.79
N VAL A 168 -4.04 11.43 11.61
CA VAL A 168 -4.37 10.87 12.93
C VAL A 168 -5.02 11.89 13.86
N PRO A 169 -4.49 13.11 14.07
CA PRO A 169 -5.13 14.11 14.94
C PRO A 169 -6.58 14.38 14.56
N LEU A 170 -6.87 14.47 13.26
CA LEU A 170 -8.22 14.68 12.77
C LEU A 170 -9.13 13.50 13.09
N LEU A 171 -8.68 12.27 12.83
CA LEU A 171 -9.46 11.08 13.14
C LEU A 171 -9.73 10.94 14.65
N LEU A 172 -8.76 11.28 15.49
CA LEU A 172 -8.90 11.26 16.95
C LEU A 172 -9.86 12.33 17.44
N ALA A 173 -9.81 13.54 16.88
CA ALA A 173 -10.75 14.60 17.19
C ALA A 173 -12.19 14.19 16.83
N LEU A 174 -12.37 13.52 15.69
CA LEU A 174 -13.67 12.97 15.28
C LEU A 174 -14.18 11.92 16.28
N ILE A 175 -13.32 10.98 16.71
CA ILE A 175 -13.67 9.98 17.73
C ILE A 175 -14.02 10.65 19.08
N ALA A 176 -13.21 11.62 19.51
CA ALA A 176 -13.44 12.33 20.77
C ALA A 176 -14.77 13.10 20.74
N SER A 177 -15.06 13.76 19.61
CA SER A 177 -16.30 14.51 19.40
C SER A 177 -17.54 13.60 19.32
N SER A 178 -17.38 12.36 18.85
CA SER A 178 -18.45 11.36 18.84
C SER A 178 -18.63 10.63 20.18
N GLY A 179 -17.84 10.98 21.21
CA GLY A 179 -17.96 10.44 22.57
C GLY A 179 -16.95 9.34 22.93
N GLY A 180 -16.05 8.96 22.02
CA GLY A 180 -15.05 7.90 22.21
C GLY A 180 -13.76 8.39 22.85
N LEU A 181 -13.84 9.11 23.97
CA LEU A 181 -12.67 9.73 24.59
C LEU A 181 -11.60 8.70 25.01
N ALA A 182 -12.01 7.49 25.45
CA ALA A 182 -11.07 6.43 25.80
C ALA A 182 -10.41 5.83 24.55
N SER A 183 -11.16 5.55 23.49
CA SER A 183 -10.59 5.18 22.18
C SER A 183 -9.59 6.21 21.67
N ALA A 184 -9.95 7.50 21.68
CA ALA A 184 -9.09 8.56 21.17
C ALA A 184 -7.76 8.67 21.95
N ALA A 185 -7.83 8.61 23.28
CA ALA A 185 -6.63 8.61 24.13
C ALA A 185 -5.73 7.39 23.91
N PHE A 186 -6.32 6.23 23.62
CA PHE A 186 -5.60 4.98 23.46
C PHE A 186 -4.97 4.81 22.06
N PHE A 187 -5.69 5.19 20.99
CA PHE A 187 -5.20 5.05 19.61
C PHE A 187 -4.06 6.00 19.27
N HIS A 188 -3.96 7.16 19.94
CA HIS A 188 -2.92 8.15 19.66
C HIS A 188 -1.48 7.59 19.79
N PRO A 189 -1.01 7.17 20.98
CA PRO A 189 0.36 6.66 21.12
C PRO A 189 0.58 5.34 20.37
N LEU A 190 -0.46 4.51 20.28
CA LEU A 190 -0.39 3.21 19.63
C LEU A 190 -0.01 3.33 18.15
N ILE A 191 -0.69 4.22 17.43
CA ILE A 191 -0.53 4.33 15.98
C ILE A 191 0.79 4.98 15.66
N LEU A 192 1.17 6.01 16.41
CA LEU A 192 2.52 6.58 16.33
C LEU A 192 3.59 5.49 16.52
N PHE A 193 3.42 4.62 17.51
CA PHE A 193 4.34 3.51 17.76
C PHE A 193 4.37 2.50 16.60
N LEU A 194 3.21 2.01 16.16
CA LEU A 194 3.11 0.99 15.12
C LEU A 194 3.65 1.49 13.77
N MET A 195 3.31 2.71 13.37
CA MET A 195 3.73 3.29 12.08
C MET A 195 5.23 3.60 12.04
N ASN A 196 5.77 4.20 13.11
CA ASN A 196 7.21 4.47 13.17
C ASN A 196 8.00 3.17 13.25
N THR A 197 7.55 2.22 14.08
CA THR A 197 8.23 0.93 14.21
C THR A 197 8.22 0.15 12.91
N SER A 198 7.09 0.13 12.18
CA SER A 198 7.04 -0.50 10.87
C SER A 198 7.99 0.19 9.90
N GLY A 199 7.93 1.53 9.79
CA GLY A 199 8.79 2.32 8.90
C GLY A 199 10.28 2.04 9.14
N MET A 200 10.71 2.11 10.40
CA MET A 200 12.09 1.83 10.80
C MET A 200 12.49 0.37 10.53
N LEU A 201 11.64 -0.60 10.85
CA LEU A 201 11.93 -2.01 10.59
C LEU A 201 12.19 -2.25 9.11
N ILE A 202 11.38 -1.67 8.23
CA ILE A 202 11.51 -1.90 6.79
C ILE A 202 12.76 -1.20 6.26
N GLN A 203 12.93 0.08 6.57
CA GLN A 203 14.03 0.90 6.06
C GLN A 203 15.40 0.44 6.57
N PHE A 204 15.51 0.08 7.86
CA PHE A 204 16.81 -0.21 8.48
C PHE A 204 17.11 -1.71 8.60
N VAL A 205 16.12 -2.59 8.44
CA VAL A 205 16.33 -4.05 8.55
C VAL A 205 15.95 -4.78 7.28
N ILE A 206 14.70 -4.65 6.81
CA ILE A 206 14.20 -5.46 5.68
C ILE A 206 14.90 -5.09 4.36
N LEU A 207 14.87 -3.81 3.96
CA LEU A 207 15.47 -3.39 2.68
C LEU A 207 16.99 -3.63 2.63
N PRO A 208 17.78 -3.35 3.68
CA PRO A 208 19.20 -3.70 3.71
C PRO A 208 19.48 -5.19 3.61
N LEU A 209 18.68 -6.05 4.26
CA LEU A 209 18.83 -7.51 4.12
C LEU A 209 18.48 -7.98 2.71
N LEU A 210 17.42 -7.45 2.09
CA LEU A 210 17.08 -7.74 0.70
C LEU A 210 18.19 -7.28 -0.26
N PHE A 211 18.80 -6.13 -0.01
CA PHE A 211 19.96 -5.62 -0.76
C PHE A 211 21.17 -6.53 -0.65
N LEU A 212 21.53 -6.93 0.58
CA LEU A 212 22.63 -7.86 0.81
C LEU A 212 22.39 -9.21 0.12
N SER A 213 21.17 -9.74 0.21
CA SER A 213 20.77 -10.97 -0.50
C SER A 213 20.92 -10.82 -2.02
N ALA A 214 20.46 -9.70 -2.60
CA ALA A 214 20.61 -9.42 -4.02
C ALA A 214 22.09 -9.38 -4.45
N LEU A 215 22.92 -8.64 -3.71
CA LEU A 215 24.37 -8.56 -3.95
C LEU A 215 25.02 -9.94 -3.93
N LEU A 216 24.78 -10.73 -2.87
CA LEU A 216 25.34 -12.08 -2.76
C LEU A 216 24.84 -12.99 -3.88
N SER A 217 23.57 -12.89 -4.28
CA SER A 217 23.03 -13.66 -5.40
C SER A 217 23.73 -13.31 -6.71
N ILE A 218 23.97 -12.02 -6.98
CA ILE A 218 24.70 -11.56 -8.16
C ILE A 218 26.15 -12.04 -8.12
N VAL A 219 26.86 -11.87 -6.99
CA VAL A 219 28.24 -12.36 -6.84
C VAL A 219 28.31 -13.86 -7.08
N SER A 220 27.31 -14.60 -6.60
CA SER A 220 27.21 -16.04 -6.84
C SER A 220 26.97 -16.41 -8.32
N THR A 221 26.47 -15.50 -9.16
CA THR A 221 26.40 -15.71 -10.62
C THR A 221 27.74 -15.47 -11.31
N MET A 222 28.66 -14.71 -10.70
CA MET A 222 29.99 -14.41 -11.26
C MET A 222 31.00 -15.55 -11.06
N SER A 223 30.80 -16.40 -10.04
CA SER A 223 31.72 -17.49 -9.70
C SER A 223 31.14 -18.85 -10.10
N GLU A 224 31.94 -19.64 -10.80
CA GLU A 224 31.62 -21.05 -11.08
C GLU A 224 31.91 -21.96 -9.88
N HIS A 225 32.90 -21.61 -9.05
CA HIS A 225 33.40 -22.46 -7.95
C HIS A 225 32.89 -22.06 -6.56
N TYR A 226 32.78 -20.76 -6.27
CA TYR A 226 32.42 -20.26 -4.94
C TYR A 226 31.03 -19.64 -4.96
N LYS A 227 30.01 -20.47 -4.75
CA LYS A 227 28.62 -20.02 -4.74
C LYS A 227 28.15 -19.70 -3.33
N VAL A 228 27.68 -18.47 -3.16
CA VAL A 228 27.03 -17.98 -1.93
C VAL A 228 25.50 -17.94 -2.06
N THR A 229 24.94 -18.66 -3.04
CA THR A 229 23.49 -18.66 -3.32
C THR A 229 22.65 -19.05 -2.11
N GLN A 230 23.08 -20.06 -1.34
CA GLN A 230 22.32 -20.52 -0.17
C GLN A 230 22.31 -19.47 0.94
N LEU A 231 23.44 -18.80 1.18
CA LEU A 231 23.52 -17.70 2.14
C LEU A 231 22.64 -16.53 1.72
N ALA A 232 22.67 -16.16 0.44
CA ALA A 232 21.80 -15.13 -0.11
C ALA A 232 20.32 -15.46 0.11
N GLN A 233 19.91 -16.70 -0.18
CA GLN A 233 18.55 -17.16 0.06
C GLN A 233 18.18 -17.18 1.54
N LEU A 234 19.09 -17.58 2.43
CA LEU A 234 18.88 -17.55 3.88
C LEU A 234 18.59 -16.13 4.36
N ILE A 235 19.44 -15.16 3.98
CA ILE A 235 19.28 -13.74 4.34
C ILE A 235 17.93 -13.20 3.85
N ARG A 236 17.57 -13.52 2.61
CA ARG A 236 16.27 -13.16 2.04
C ARG A 236 15.10 -13.75 2.82
N ASN A 237 15.17 -15.04 3.15
CA ASN A 237 14.12 -15.74 3.88
C ASN A 237 13.99 -15.19 5.31
N VAL A 238 15.11 -14.85 5.96
CA VAL A 238 15.11 -14.14 7.25
C VAL A 238 14.43 -12.79 7.11
N SER A 239 14.76 -12.01 6.08
CA SER A 239 14.13 -10.70 5.84
C SER A 239 12.61 -10.82 5.69
N ILE A 240 12.13 -11.72 4.84
CA ILE A 240 10.69 -11.90 4.62
C ILE A 240 10.01 -12.51 5.85
N GLY A 241 10.69 -13.43 6.53
CA GLY A 241 10.22 -14.03 7.78
C GLY A 241 10.04 -12.99 8.88
N LEU A 242 10.99 -12.07 9.05
CA LEU A 242 10.88 -10.94 9.99
C LEU A 242 9.71 -10.04 9.62
N LEU A 243 9.52 -9.73 8.34
CA LEU A 243 8.40 -8.92 7.88
C LEU A 243 7.05 -9.60 8.15
N GLY A 244 6.93 -10.90 7.88
CA GLY A 244 5.71 -11.67 8.15
C GLY A 244 5.42 -11.86 9.65
N ALA A 245 6.46 -12.07 10.46
CA ALA A 245 6.34 -12.11 11.92
C ALA A 245 5.86 -10.75 12.47
N PHE A 246 6.43 -9.65 11.96
CA PHE A 246 6.00 -8.31 12.35
C PHE A 246 4.56 -8.02 11.91
N LEU A 247 4.15 -8.41 10.69
CA LEU A 247 2.74 -8.35 10.26
C LEU A 247 1.81 -9.10 11.22
N THR A 248 2.22 -10.28 11.67
CA THR A 248 1.45 -11.07 12.64
C THR A 248 1.30 -10.35 13.97
N ILE A 249 2.40 -9.80 14.51
CA ILE A 249 2.37 -8.99 15.75
C ILE A 249 1.47 -7.78 15.56
N PHE A 250 1.60 -7.09 14.43
CA PHE A 250 0.82 -5.90 14.08
C PHE A 250 -0.69 -6.21 14.07
N LEU A 251 -1.10 -7.27 13.38
CA LEU A 251 -2.51 -7.72 13.36
C LEU A 251 -3.00 -8.11 14.76
N GLY A 252 -2.17 -8.81 15.55
CA GLY A 252 -2.50 -9.19 16.92
C GLY A 252 -2.71 -7.99 17.83
N VAL A 253 -1.80 -7.01 17.76
CA VAL A 253 -1.88 -5.75 18.52
C VAL A 253 -3.15 -4.99 18.15
N ILE A 254 -3.42 -4.80 16.85
CA ILE A 254 -4.63 -4.13 16.36
C ILE A 254 -5.91 -4.84 16.80
N SER A 255 -5.95 -6.17 16.75
CA SER A 255 -7.14 -6.95 17.14
C SER A 255 -7.47 -6.79 18.63
N VAL A 256 -6.47 -6.98 19.50
CA VAL A 256 -6.66 -6.85 20.95
C VAL A 256 -7.07 -5.44 21.33
N GLN A 257 -6.43 -4.45 20.73
CA GLN A 257 -6.63 -3.06 21.09
C GLN A 257 -7.91 -2.48 20.50
N GLY A 258 -8.29 -2.86 19.28
CA GLY A 258 -9.59 -2.52 18.71
C GLY A 258 -10.76 -3.07 19.54
N ALA A 259 -10.63 -4.30 20.06
CA ALA A 259 -11.63 -4.90 20.94
C ALA A 259 -11.69 -4.23 22.32
N SER A 260 -10.54 -3.91 22.91
CA SER A 260 -10.45 -3.28 24.24
C SER A 260 -11.01 -1.86 24.24
N ALA A 261 -10.73 -1.09 23.19
CA ALA A 261 -11.25 0.27 23.01
C ALA A 261 -12.78 0.28 22.86
N ALA A 262 -13.34 -0.64 22.08
CA ALA A 262 -14.80 -0.80 21.95
C ALA A 262 -15.49 -1.15 23.29
N VAL A 263 -14.87 -1.99 24.11
CA VAL A 263 -15.40 -2.33 25.44
C VAL A 263 -15.30 -1.14 26.41
N ALA A 264 -14.19 -0.38 26.37
CA ALA A 264 -13.98 0.79 27.21
C ALA A 264 -14.97 1.93 26.90
N ASP A 265 -15.38 2.07 25.65
CA ASP A 265 -16.42 3.02 25.22
C ASP A 265 -17.86 2.51 25.47
N GLY A 266 -18.05 1.40 26.19
CA GLY A 266 -19.36 0.91 26.64
C GLY A 266 -20.15 0.12 25.60
N ILE A 267 -19.51 -0.37 24.54
CA ILE A 267 -20.16 -1.07 23.42
C ILE A 267 -20.27 -2.58 23.72
N THR A 268 -21.47 -3.14 23.55
CA THR A 268 -21.82 -4.53 23.92
C THR A 268 -20.84 -5.59 23.36
N ILE A 269 -20.52 -6.60 24.19
CA ILE A 269 -19.58 -7.73 23.96
C ILE A 269 -19.78 -8.48 22.62
N ARG A 270 -20.99 -8.45 22.03
CA ARG A 270 -21.28 -9.13 20.76
C ARG A 270 -20.58 -8.51 19.54
N THR A 271 -20.21 -7.23 19.59
CA THR A 271 -19.44 -6.56 18.53
C THR A 271 -17.93 -6.79 18.71
N ALA A 272 -17.44 -6.83 19.96
CA ALA A 272 -16.05 -7.18 20.26
C ALA A 272 -15.68 -8.58 19.72
N LYS A 273 -16.59 -9.55 19.82
CA LYS A 273 -16.40 -10.93 19.31
C LYS A 273 -16.23 -11.03 17.79
N PHE A 274 -16.76 -10.10 17.00
CA PHE A 274 -16.56 -10.05 15.54
C PHE A 274 -15.13 -9.62 15.17
N ILE A 275 -14.40 -8.95 16.09
CA ILE A 275 -13.03 -8.48 15.92
C ILE A 275 -12.01 -9.50 16.47
N THR A 276 -12.44 -10.62 17.08
CA THR A 276 -11.54 -11.57 17.78
C THR A 276 -11.40 -12.94 17.12
N GLY A 277 -12.18 -13.24 16.07
CA GLY A 277 -12.42 -14.62 15.63
C GLY A 277 -11.23 -15.41 15.08
N ASN A 278 -10.18 -14.78 14.52
CA ASN A 278 -9.12 -15.49 13.78
C ASN A 278 -7.70 -14.89 13.89
N PHE A 279 -7.38 -14.14 14.93
CA PHE A 279 -6.16 -13.30 14.94
C PHE A 279 -4.85 -13.97 15.39
N VAL A 280 -4.82 -15.31 15.48
CA VAL A 280 -3.56 -16.06 15.60
C VAL A 280 -3.28 -16.74 14.26
N PRO A 281 -2.67 -16.02 13.30
CA PRO A 281 -2.45 -16.57 11.98
C PRO A 281 -1.44 -17.71 12.04
N VAL A 282 -1.78 -18.83 11.40
CA VAL A 282 -0.85 -19.94 11.15
C VAL A 282 -0.19 -19.70 9.79
N VAL A 283 1.12 -19.99 9.68
CA VAL A 283 1.90 -19.82 8.43
C VAL A 283 1.14 -20.45 7.26
N GLY A 284 0.75 -19.63 6.27
CA GLY A 284 -0.08 -20.03 5.12
C GLY A 284 -1.53 -19.51 5.14
N ARG A 285 -2.12 -19.26 6.32
CA ARG A 285 -3.44 -18.61 6.46
C ARG A 285 -3.39 -17.08 6.44
N MET A 286 -2.21 -16.49 6.63
CA MET A 286 -2.01 -15.04 6.67
C MET A 286 -2.58 -14.29 5.44
N PHE A 287 -2.53 -14.87 4.24
CA PHE A 287 -3.11 -14.24 3.04
C PHE A 287 -4.63 -14.19 3.08
N THR A 288 -5.27 -15.28 3.52
CA THR A 288 -6.72 -15.34 3.70
C THR A 288 -7.16 -14.43 4.83
N ASP A 289 -6.46 -14.48 5.98
CA ASP A 289 -6.76 -13.64 7.14
C ASP A 289 -6.58 -12.15 6.83
N ALA A 290 -5.52 -11.77 6.09
CA ALA A 290 -5.32 -10.40 5.63
C ALA A 290 -6.44 -9.94 4.68
N THR A 291 -6.86 -10.81 3.75
CA THR A 291 -7.93 -10.50 2.80
C THR A 291 -9.28 -10.32 3.52
N ASP A 292 -9.63 -11.24 4.43
CA ASP A 292 -10.85 -11.16 5.24
C ASP A 292 -10.83 -9.92 6.13
N THR A 293 -9.67 -9.57 6.69
CA THR A 293 -9.49 -8.36 7.47
C THR A 293 -9.71 -7.12 6.60
N VAL A 294 -9.17 -7.05 5.38
CA VAL A 294 -9.37 -5.91 4.47
C VAL A 294 -10.84 -5.76 4.07
N ILE A 295 -11.51 -6.86 3.74
CA ILE A 295 -12.94 -6.85 3.37
C ILE A 295 -13.78 -6.36 4.56
N SER A 296 -13.52 -6.89 5.75
CA SER A 296 -14.22 -6.51 6.98
C SER A 296 -13.96 -5.04 7.33
N ALA A 297 -12.71 -4.60 7.22
CA ALA A 297 -12.26 -3.23 7.43
C ALA A 297 -12.97 -2.26 6.46
N SER A 298 -13.06 -2.61 5.18
CA SER A 298 -13.65 -1.74 4.16
C SER A 298 -15.11 -1.37 4.45
N VAL A 299 -15.90 -2.26 5.05
CA VAL A 299 -17.31 -2.01 5.43
C VAL A 299 -17.43 -1.01 6.58
N LEU A 300 -16.38 -0.86 7.39
CA LEU A 300 -16.34 0.05 8.54
C LEU A 300 -16.04 1.50 8.13
N LEU A 301 -15.58 1.74 6.89
CA LEU A 301 -15.28 3.05 6.33
C LEU A 301 -16.56 3.78 5.89
N LYS A 302 -17.31 4.34 6.84
CA LYS A 302 -18.53 5.13 6.55
C LYS A 302 -18.36 6.64 6.73
N ASN A 303 -17.23 7.08 7.29
CA ASN A 303 -16.94 8.50 7.53
C ASN A 303 -16.21 9.09 6.32
N THR A 304 -16.67 10.24 5.83
CA THR A 304 -16.09 10.98 4.69
C THR A 304 -14.59 11.22 4.83
N VAL A 305 -14.13 11.70 5.99
CA VAL A 305 -12.70 11.96 6.25
C VAL A 305 -11.91 10.66 6.22
N GLY A 306 -12.49 9.59 6.76
CA GLY A 306 -11.88 8.27 6.77
C GLY A 306 -11.73 7.65 5.38
N ILE A 307 -12.77 7.78 4.55
CA ILE A 307 -12.76 7.30 3.15
C ILE A 307 -11.72 8.08 2.34
N VAL A 308 -11.71 9.42 2.45
CA VAL A 308 -10.70 10.27 1.78
C VAL A 308 -9.30 9.89 2.24
N GLY A 309 -9.11 9.71 3.54
CA GLY A 309 -7.86 9.27 4.14
C GLY A 309 -7.34 7.97 3.53
N VAL A 310 -8.20 6.95 3.47
CA VAL A 310 -7.88 5.65 2.87
C VAL A 310 -7.59 5.77 1.38
N VAL A 311 -8.39 6.52 0.62
CA VAL A 311 -8.19 6.69 -0.82
C VAL A 311 -6.83 7.33 -1.09
N ILE A 312 -6.50 8.43 -0.41
CA ILE A 312 -5.20 9.10 -0.57
C ILE A 312 -4.06 8.14 -0.19
N LEU A 313 -4.17 7.44 0.93
CA LEU A 313 -3.16 6.44 1.33
C LEU A 313 -2.94 5.38 0.24
N LEU A 314 -4.03 4.82 -0.31
CA LEU A 314 -3.94 3.82 -1.36
C LEU A 314 -3.28 4.37 -2.63
N LEU A 315 -3.51 5.63 -2.98
CA LEU A 315 -2.83 6.28 -4.11
C LEU A 315 -1.34 6.50 -3.83
N LEU A 316 -0.99 6.99 -2.64
CA LEU A 316 0.39 7.17 -2.20
C LEU A 316 1.17 5.84 -2.18
N ALA A 317 0.48 4.72 -1.93
CA ALA A 317 1.07 3.38 -2.00
C ALA A 317 1.12 2.82 -3.45
N ALA A 318 0.03 2.94 -4.20
CA ALA A 318 -0.16 2.26 -5.46
C ALA A 318 0.80 2.76 -6.55
N PHE A 319 1.00 4.07 -6.69
CA PHE A 319 1.87 4.60 -7.75
C PHE A 319 3.34 4.19 -7.57
N PRO A 320 3.97 4.33 -6.38
CA PRO A 320 5.30 3.79 -6.15
C PRO A 320 5.37 2.26 -6.30
N ALA A 321 4.35 1.53 -5.85
CA ALA A 321 4.31 0.08 -6.02
C ALA A 321 4.30 -0.33 -7.50
N LEU A 322 3.61 0.41 -8.36
CA LEU A 322 3.63 0.21 -9.81
C LEU A 322 4.99 0.57 -10.44
N LYS A 323 5.69 1.62 -9.95
CA LYS A 323 7.09 1.92 -10.35
C LYS A 323 8.04 0.77 -10.00
N VAL A 324 7.91 0.17 -8.81
CA VAL A 324 8.73 -0.98 -8.40
C VAL A 324 8.37 -2.22 -9.23
N LEU A 325 7.08 -2.48 -9.45
CA LEU A 325 6.61 -3.62 -10.23
C LEU A 325 7.04 -3.55 -11.70
N SER A 326 7.02 -2.35 -12.30
CA SER A 326 7.48 -2.17 -13.69
C SER A 326 8.94 -2.56 -13.86
N LEU A 327 9.82 -2.21 -12.91
CA LEU A 327 11.22 -2.66 -12.91
C LEU A 327 11.33 -4.18 -12.83
N ALA A 328 10.59 -4.84 -11.94
CA ALA A 328 10.59 -6.30 -11.84
C ALA A 328 10.18 -6.98 -13.17
N ILE A 329 9.15 -6.44 -13.82
CA ILE A 329 8.63 -6.92 -15.11
C ILE A 329 9.68 -6.72 -16.21
N ILE A 330 10.33 -5.55 -16.29
CA ILE A 330 11.36 -5.25 -17.30
C ILE A 330 12.50 -6.26 -17.24
N TYR A 331 13.05 -6.50 -16.05
CA TYR A 331 14.12 -7.48 -15.88
C TYR A 331 13.62 -8.91 -16.16
N LYS A 332 12.37 -9.23 -15.84
CA LYS A 332 11.80 -10.56 -16.13
C LYS A 332 11.64 -10.78 -17.63
N ILE A 333 11.13 -9.79 -18.35
CA ILE A 333 10.97 -9.80 -19.80
C ILE A 333 12.34 -9.89 -20.47
N ALA A 334 13.31 -9.08 -20.04
CA ALA A 334 14.67 -9.15 -20.57
C ALA A 334 15.25 -10.56 -20.41
N ALA A 335 15.21 -11.12 -19.20
CA ALA A 335 15.72 -12.47 -18.94
C ALA A 335 15.01 -13.54 -19.79
N ALA A 336 13.67 -13.46 -19.92
CA ALA A 336 12.88 -14.42 -20.69
C ALA A 336 13.14 -14.33 -22.21
N LEU A 337 13.22 -13.11 -22.76
CA LEU A 337 13.48 -12.90 -24.19
C LEU A 337 14.91 -13.28 -24.58
N LEU A 338 15.88 -13.12 -23.68
CA LEU A 338 17.28 -13.40 -23.94
C LEU A 338 17.65 -14.88 -23.72
N GLN A 339 16.86 -15.63 -22.94
CA GLN A 339 17.12 -17.04 -22.64
C GLN A 339 17.28 -17.94 -23.88
N PRO A 340 16.55 -17.78 -24.99
CA PRO A 340 16.78 -18.58 -26.21
C PRO A 340 18.09 -18.26 -26.94
N ILE A 341 18.62 -17.04 -26.77
CA ILE A 341 19.84 -16.56 -27.44
C ILE A 341 21.09 -17.18 -26.79
N GLY A 342 20.96 -17.64 -25.55
CA GLY A 342 21.97 -18.40 -24.83
C GLY A 342 21.64 -18.49 -23.35
N GLY A 343 22.33 -19.36 -22.62
CA GLY A 343 22.35 -19.33 -21.15
C GLY A 343 23.54 -18.53 -20.63
N GLY A 344 23.63 -18.35 -19.31
CA GLY A 344 24.86 -17.89 -18.67
C GLY A 344 24.70 -16.92 -17.51
N PRO A 345 25.83 -16.46 -16.94
CA PRO A 345 25.87 -15.56 -15.78
C PRO A 345 25.06 -14.27 -15.95
N VAL A 346 25.05 -13.71 -17.17
CA VAL A 346 24.34 -12.47 -17.50
C VAL A 346 22.83 -12.62 -17.33
N ILE A 347 22.23 -13.60 -18.01
CA ILE A 347 20.78 -13.83 -17.97
C ILE A 347 20.34 -14.28 -16.57
N ALA A 348 21.17 -15.08 -15.89
CA ALA A 348 20.95 -15.45 -14.49
C ALA A 348 20.94 -14.21 -13.57
N CYS A 349 21.85 -13.25 -13.79
CA CYS A 349 21.86 -11.98 -13.04
C CYS A 349 20.58 -11.16 -13.28
N LEU A 350 20.07 -11.09 -14.51
CA LEU A 350 18.81 -10.39 -14.81
C LEU A 350 17.62 -11.04 -14.08
N ASP A 351 17.53 -12.37 -14.05
CA ASP A 351 16.48 -13.08 -13.32
C ASP A 351 16.61 -12.93 -11.80
N VAL A 352 17.84 -12.89 -11.27
CA VAL A 352 18.12 -12.59 -9.85
C VAL A 352 17.60 -11.20 -9.48
N ILE A 353 17.86 -10.18 -10.29
CA ILE A 353 17.36 -8.82 -10.06
C ILE A 353 15.83 -8.79 -10.10
N SER A 354 15.21 -9.36 -11.13
CA SER A 354 13.75 -9.41 -11.24
C SER A 354 13.11 -9.99 -9.98
N LYS A 355 13.59 -11.16 -9.52
CA LYS A 355 13.11 -11.80 -8.29
C LYS A 355 13.34 -10.93 -7.06
N SER A 356 14.51 -10.30 -6.96
CA SER A 356 14.86 -9.46 -5.82
C SER A 356 13.96 -8.23 -5.74
N VAL A 357 13.66 -7.57 -6.87
CA VAL A 357 12.73 -6.44 -6.93
C VAL A 357 11.30 -6.86 -6.55
N ILE A 358 10.86 -8.08 -6.89
CA ILE A 358 9.56 -8.60 -6.43
C ILE A 358 9.49 -8.67 -4.90
N TYR A 359 10.58 -9.01 -4.21
CA TYR A 359 10.58 -9.00 -2.73
C TYR A 359 10.50 -7.59 -2.15
N ILE A 360 11.08 -6.59 -2.81
CA ILE A 360 10.89 -5.18 -2.44
C ILE A 360 9.42 -4.78 -2.62
N PHE A 361 8.81 -5.13 -3.76
CA PHE A 361 7.39 -4.88 -4.02
C PHE A 361 6.50 -5.52 -2.93
N ALA A 362 6.78 -6.78 -2.56
CA ALA A 362 6.07 -7.46 -1.50
C ALA A 362 6.22 -6.75 -0.14
N ALA A 363 7.42 -6.24 0.16
CA ALA A 363 7.64 -5.45 1.37
C ALA A 363 6.80 -4.18 1.39
N LEU A 364 6.79 -3.41 0.29
CA LEU A 364 5.95 -2.21 0.16
C LEU A 364 4.45 -2.55 0.31
N ALA A 365 3.98 -3.62 -0.33
CA ALA A 365 2.59 -4.03 -0.27
C ALA A 365 2.14 -4.40 1.15
N ILE A 366 2.96 -5.16 1.90
CA ILE A 366 2.66 -5.56 3.28
C ILE A 366 2.55 -4.34 4.20
N VAL A 367 3.38 -3.33 3.98
CA VAL A 367 3.43 -2.14 4.82
C VAL A 367 2.27 -1.20 4.49
N SER A 368 1.96 -1.07 3.20
CA SER A 368 0.77 -0.35 2.75
C SER A 368 -0.50 -0.98 3.34
N LEU A 369 -0.56 -2.31 3.44
CA LEU A 369 -1.63 -3.03 4.11
C LEU A 369 -1.67 -2.71 5.62
N MET A 370 -0.54 -2.74 6.33
CA MET A 370 -0.48 -2.35 7.74
C MET A 370 -1.06 -0.95 7.96
N PHE A 371 -0.65 0.01 7.13
CA PHE A 371 -1.09 1.40 7.19
C PHE A 371 -2.59 1.56 6.93
N PHE A 372 -3.09 0.85 5.92
CA PHE A 372 -4.53 0.77 5.63
C PHE A 372 -5.33 0.22 6.82
N LEU A 373 -4.85 -0.85 7.44
CA LEU A 373 -5.50 -1.46 8.61
C LEU A 373 -5.52 -0.50 9.81
N SER A 374 -4.44 0.23 10.06
CA SER A 374 -4.39 1.23 11.12
C SER A 374 -5.45 2.32 10.94
N ILE A 375 -5.53 2.94 9.76
CA ILE A 375 -6.55 3.96 9.49
C ILE A 375 -7.95 3.36 9.69
N THR A 376 -8.19 2.15 9.20
CA THR A 376 -9.51 1.55 9.25
C THR A 376 -9.96 1.23 10.67
N VAL A 377 -9.06 0.78 11.54
CA VAL A 377 -9.39 0.46 12.93
C VAL A 377 -9.73 1.72 13.72
N ILE A 378 -9.05 2.84 13.47
CA ILE A 378 -9.41 4.14 14.05
C ILE A 378 -10.85 4.51 13.66
N ILE A 379 -11.15 4.42 12.36
CA ILE A 379 -12.46 4.80 11.84
C ILE A 379 -13.56 3.87 12.39
N ALA A 380 -13.27 2.57 12.51
CA ALA A 380 -14.17 1.61 13.11
C ALA A 380 -14.51 1.98 14.56
N ALA A 381 -13.52 2.33 15.38
CA ALA A 381 -13.75 2.76 16.76
C ALA A 381 -14.64 4.02 16.83
N GLY A 382 -14.40 4.99 15.94
CA GLY A 382 -15.24 6.20 15.85
C GLY A 382 -16.68 5.93 15.43
N ASN A 383 -16.89 5.07 14.42
CA ASN A 383 -18.21 4.74 13.90
C ASN A 383 -19.03 3.87 14.85
N LEU A 384 -18.38 2.92 15.54
CA LEU A 384 -19.04 2.08 16.54
C LEU A 384 -19.59 2.91 17.70
N THR A 385 -18.85 3.93 18.14
CA THR A 385 -19.31 4.87 19.17
C THR A 385 -20.56 5.64 18.72
N MET A 386 -20.65 5.98 17.43
CA MET A 386 -21.83 6.65 16.85
C MET A 386 -23.07 5.73 16.69
N MET A 387 -22.88 4.42 16.54
CA MET A 387 -23.97 3.45 16.22
C MET A 387 -24.67 2.85 17.45
N VAL A 388 -24.09 2.98 18.64
CA VAL A 388 -24.60 2.41 19.90
C VAL A 388 -25.57 3.34 20.62
N ARG A 389 -25.73 4.57 20.10
CA ARG A 389 -26.84 5.48 20.42
C ARG A 389 -27.76 5.55 19.22
#